data_AF-A0A815GAK0-F1
#
_entry.id   AF-A0A815GAK0-F1
#
_cell.length_a   1.000
_cell.length_b   1.000
_cell.length_c   1.000
_cell.angle_alpha   90.00
_cell.angle_beta   90.00
_cell.angle_gamma   90.00
#
_symmetry.space_group_name_H-M   'P 1'
#
loop_
_entity.id
_entity.type
_entity.pdbx_description
1 polymer ?
#
loop_
_entity_poly.entity_id
_entity_poly.type
_entity_poly.pdbx_seq_one_letter_code
_entity_poly.pdbx_strand_id
1 'polypeptide(L)'
;MLNFDLKQNQDIDNQCSTMKELDDKLFVINTLLNIIWATGFLILWRRRQAELAYQWNTLDMEQLEDIRPTYKGQLRHSPVTNKLEPHYPSWKRLLFRLFVTIPMIMINIILVSCLILLIIRFQSWIDRQLKAGQLPRLMSLTELLPKILLALVTTAFSDIYKRVCRWLTERENYREQRVHDDQMIAKLFACSCVNSYFSVFYIAFFTHKYIRLSHQLVTIFVMKQFWGNIKEAIVPYIISNARLSVLIQMSKKERARYAERKDLNKELKRILDEWNNSNMTYAANRTENHEYTRQAVDDTLTDNTLNRRDSTPSFETLSLSQAEIECSQPKWPDLYDDYLEMVVQFGYIIFLSTLFPLAAFFSLLNNILEIRTDAFKLCMIYQRPFSQRVKDIGHWQKIMEYMIVAAVIINCVFCSIRGVFRRLMPDLPFAAEIFLLVCIEHLLLLLCQIIRSSIDSVPYWIQIQKSRMEYRRREALQKLECDALHRKESRSHTLNE
;
A
#
# COMPACT_ATOMS: atom_id res chain seq x y z
N MET A 1 -5.09 61.52 -27.81
CA MET A 1 -5.32 60.62 -26.66
C MET A 1 -6.20 59.43 -27.05
N LEU A 2 -7.47 59.63 -27.47
CA LEU A 2 -8.38 58.52 -27.82
C LEU A 2 -7.82 57.47 -28.82
N ASN A 3 -7.15 57.88 -29.90
CA ASN A 3 -6.57 56.95 -30.88
C ASN A 3 -5.33 56.18 -30.37
N PHE A 4 -4.67 56.70 -29.34
CA PHE A 4 -3.53 56.02 -28.71
C PHE A 4 -4.02 54.95 -27.74
N ASP A 5 -5.05 55.27 -26.94
CA ASP A 5 -5.72 54.30 -26.05
C ASP A 5 -6.41 53.17 -26.82
N LEU A 6 -7.04 53.47 -27.97
CA LEU A 6 -7.64 52.45 -28.84
C LEU A 6 -6.59 51.49 -29.39
N LYS A 7 -5.45 52.01 -29.88
CA LYS A 7 -4.36 51.20 -30.43
C LYS A 7 -3.70 50.35 -29.36
N GLN A 8 -3.50 50.91 -28.16
CA GLN A 8 -2.95 50.19 -27.02
C GLN A 8 -3.89 49.07 -26.53
N ASN A 9 -5.20 49.32 -26.48
CA ASN A 9 -6.19 48.28 -26.16
C ASN A 9 -6.23 47.18 -27.22
N GLN A 10 -6.12 47.54 -28.51
CA GLN A 10 -6.08 46.58 -29.61
C GLN A 10 -4.81 45.72 -29.58
N ASP A 11 -3.66 46.30 -29.24
CA ASP A 11 -2.39 45.57 -29.07
C ASP A 11 -2.43 44.62 -27.86
N ILE A 12 -3.06 45.02 -26.75
CA ILE A 12 -3.27 44.18 -25.56
C ILE A 12 -4.21 43.01 -25.88
N ASP A 13 -5.30 43.26 -26.60
CA ASP A 13 -6.26 42.23 -27.01
C ASP A 13 -5.63 41.23 -27.98
N ASN A 14 -4.84 41.73 -28.95
CA ASN A 14 -4.07 40.90 -29.86
C ASN A 14 -3.06 40.04 -29.10
N GLN A 15 -2.26 40.60 -28.19
CA GLN A 15 -1.33 39.83 -27.35
C GLN A 15 -2.04 38.78 -26.48
N CYS A 16 -3.19 39.12 -25.91
CA CYS A 16 -4.02 38.19 -25.12
C CYS A 16 -4.57 37.04 -25.97
N SER A 17 -4.95 37.31 -27.22
CA SER A 17 -5.42 36.29 -28.16
C SER A 17 -4.31 35.33 -28.58
N THR A 18 -3.13 35.84 -28.95
CA THR A 18 -1.96 35.03 -29.34
C THR A 18 -1.47 34.18 -28.18
N MET A 19 -1.50 34.71 -26.95
CA MET A 19 -1.10 33.96 -25.76
C MET A 19 -2.07 32.82 -25.44
N LYS A 20 -3.38 33.01 -25.63
CA LYS A 20 -4.38 31.93 -25.49
C LYS A 20 -4.23 30.86 -26.56
N GLU A 21 -3.96 31.24 -27.80
CA GLU A 21 -3.74 30.29 -28.89
C GLU A 21 -2.48 29.43 -28.65
N LEU A 22 -1.41 30.04 -28.15
CA LEU A 22 -0.19 29.32 -27.76
C LEU A 22 -0.46 28.35 -26.60
N ASP A 23 -1.21 28.78 -25.58
CA ASP A 23 -1.58 27.94 -24.43
C ASP A 23 -2.45 26.74 -24.87
N ASP A 24 -3.38 26.94 -25.80
CA ASP A 24 -4.20 25.86 -26.35
C ASP A 24 -3.38 24.86 -27.18
N LYS A 25 -2.45 25.35 -28.02
CA LYS A 25 -1.54 24.46 -28.77
C LYS A 25 -0.66 23.65 -27.82
N LEU A 26 -0.12 24.30 -26.78
CA LEU A 26 0.69 23.65 -25.76
C LEU A 26 -0.12 22.61 -24.98
N PHE A 27 -1.40 22.90 -24.69
CA PHE A 27 -2.31 21.96 -24.03
C PHE A 27 -2.48 20.67 -24.83
N VAL A 28 -2.73 20.78 -26.14
CA VAL A 28 -2.89 19.62 -27.03
C VAL A 28 -1.59 18.83 -27.13
N ILE A 29 -0.45 19.51 -27.34
CA ILE A 29 0.86 18.86 -27.41
C ILE A 29 1.18 18.11 -26.10
N ASN A 30 0.97 18.76 -24.96
CA ASN A 30 1.20 18.14 -23.65
C ASN A 30 0.26 16.94 -23.41
N THR A 31 -0.99 17.02 -23.87
CA THR A 31 -1.93 15.89 -23.82
C THR A 31 -1.39 14.67 -24.57
N LEU A 32 -0.93 14.88 -25.81
CA LEU A 32 -0.36 13.81 -26.65
C LEU A 32 0.90 13.23 -26.01
N LEU A 33 1.83 14.08 -25.57
CA LEU A 33 3.06 13.66 -24.91
C LEU A 33 2.78 12.84 -23.64
N ASN A 34 1.84 13.28 -22.82
CA ASN A 34 1.45 12.60 -21.59
C ASN A 34 0.83 11.22 -21.87
N ILE A 35 -0.04 11.09 -22.87
CA ILE A 35 -0.65 9.79 -23.26
C ILE A 35 0.41 8.82 -23.79
N ILE A 36 1.30 9.28 -24.67
CA ILE A 36 2.39 8.48 -25.21
C ILE A 36 3.34 8.04 -24.09
N TRP A 37 3.72 8.97 -23.22
CA TRP A 37 4.59 8.71 -22.08
C TRP A 37 3.95 7.71 -21.11
N ALA A 38 2.69 7.89 -20.71
CA ALA A 38 2.02 7.02 -19.75
C ALA A 38 1.90 5.59 -20.29
N THR A 39 1.53 5.45 -21.56
CA THR A 39 1.44 4.15 -22.24
C THR A 39 2.82 3.50 -22.36
N GLY A 40 3.82 4.25 -22.82
CA GLY A 40 5.20 3.78 -22.95
C GLY A 40 5.81 3.36 -21.61
N PHE A 41 5.67 4.18 -20.57
CA PHE A 41 6.12 3.89 -19.21
C PHE A 41 5.59 2.54 -18.73
N LEU A 42 4.28 2.31 -18.88
CA LEU A 42 3.64 1.12 -18.34
C LEU A 42 4.03 -0.16 -19.11
N ILE A 43 4.31 -0.05 -20.40
CA ILE A 43 4.85 -1.15 -21.22
C ILE A 43 6.31 -1.44 -20.85
N LEU A 44 7.14 -0.40 -20.72
CA LEU A 44 8.54 -0.55 -20.32
C LEU A 44 8.64 -1.15 -18.92
N TRP A 45 7.77 -0.74 -18.00
CA TRP A 45 7.66 -1.36 -16.68
C TRP A 45 7.24 -2.83 -16.76
N ARG A 46 6.32 -3.18 -17.67
CA ARG A 46 5.93 -4.57 -17.93
C ARG A 46 7.07 -5.44 -18.46
N ARG A 47 7.93 -4.87 -19.30
CA ARG A 47 9.16 -5.56 -19.74
C ARG A 47 10.15 -5.69 -18.60
N ARG A 48 10.37 -4.63 -17.84
CA ARG A 48 11.31 -4.62 -16.72
C ARG A 48 10.92 -5.60 -15.61
N GLN A 49 9.63 -5.69 -15.27
CA GLN A 49 9.18 -6.68 -14.28
C GLN A 49 9.42 -8.12 -14.77
N ALA A 50 9.28 -8.41 -16.07
CA ALA A 50 9.58 -9.74 -16.61
C ALA A 50 11.09 -10.07 -16.51
N GLU A 51 11.96 -9.09 -16.77
CA GLU A 51 13.41 -9.25 -16.57
C GLU A 51 13.75 -9.53 -15.12
N LEU A 52 13.19 -8.75 -14.19
CA LEU A 52 13.44 -8.92 -12.76
C LEU A 52 12.89 -10.26 -12.27
N ALA A 53 11.69 -10.67 -12.69
CA ALA A 53 11.11 -11.95 -12.33
C ALA A 53 11.94 -13.14 -12.86
N TYR A 54 12.53 -13.01 -14.06
CA TYR A 54 13.46 -14.02 -14.56
C TYR A 54 14.76 -14.04 -13.74
N GLN A 55 15.37 -12.88 -13.48
CA GLN A 55 16.61 -12.77 -12.70
C GLN A 55 16.46 -13.29 -11.27
N TRP A 56 15.30 -13.07 -10.65
CA TRP A 56 14.98 -13.55 -9.30
C TRP A 56 14.38 -14.96 -9.27
N ASN A 57 14.27 -15.62 -10.44
CA ASN A 57 13.70 -16.96 -10.58
C ASN A 57 12.27 -17.08 -10.00
N THR A 58 11.46 -16.03 -10.18
CA THR A 58 10.04 -15.99 -9.80
C THR A 58 9.10 -16.00 -11.00
N LEU A 59 9.62 -16.08 -12.23
CA LEU A 59 8.83 -16.06 -13.46
C LEU A 59 7.93 -17.31 -13.62
N ASP A 60 8.48 -18.50 -13.37
CA ASP A 60 7.82 -19.80 -13.57
C ASP A 60 7.13 -20.32 -12.30
N MET A 61 6.44 -19.42 -11.59
CA MET A 61 5.58 -19.76 -10.45
C MET A 61 4.26 -20.40 -10.93
N GLU A 62 4.34 -21.49 -11.72
CA GLU A 62 3.19 -22.31 -12.15
C GLU A 62 2.81 -23.38 -11.13
N GLN A 63 3.45 -23.38 -9.94
CA GLN A 63 3.00 -24.23 -8.84
C GLN A 63 1.57 -23.84 -8.50
N LEU A 64 0.66 -24.81 -8.53
CA LEU A 64 -0.71 -24.70 -8.02
C LEU A 64 -0.64 -23.94 -6.69
N GLU A 65 -1.00 -22.66 -6.70
CA GLU A 65 -0.89 -21.81 -5.52
C GLU A 65 -1.69 -22.46 -4.38
N ASP A 66 -1.10 -22.47 -3.19
CA ASP A 66 -1.72 -23.10 -2.04
C ASP A 66 -3.08 -22.47 -1.74
N ILE A 67 -4.01 -23.33 -1.33
CA ILE A 67 -5.34 -22.89 -0.92
C ILE A 67 -5.20 -22.01 0.32
N ARG A 68 -5.83 -20.84 0.27
CA ARG A 68 -5.87 -19.91 1.40
C ARG A 68 -6.47 -20.60 2.64
N PRO A 69 -5.86 -20.52 3.83
CA PRO A 69 -6.35 -21.21 5.03
C PRO A 69 -7.78 -20.87 5.43
N THR A 70 -8.23 -19.65 5.12
CA THR A 70 -9.57 -19.15 5.43
C THR A 70 -10.62 -19.46 4.35
N TYR A 71 -10.23 -20.14 3.26
CA TYR A 71 -11.14 -20.55 2.21
C TYR A 71 -12.07 -21.66 2.68
N LYS A 72 -13.38 -21.46 2.47
CA LYS A 72 -14.43 -22.40 2.93
C LYS A 72 -15.16 -23.03 1.74
N GLY A 73 -15.49 -24.30 1.82
CA GLY A 73 -16.19 -24.98 0.73
C GLY A 73 -16.61 -26.40 1.10
N GLN A 74 -17.39 -27.02 0.23
CA GLN A 74 -17.68 -28.45 0.34
C GLN A 74 -16.45 -29.24 -0.11
N LEU A 75 -16.04 -30.26 0.64
CA LEU A 75 -14.91 -31.10 0.27
C LEU A 75 -15.26 -31.89 -1.00
N ARG A 76 -14.44 -31.74 -2.03
CA ARG A 76 -14.58 -32.45 -3.30
C ARG A 76 -13.19 -32.86 -3.80
N HIS A 77 -13.09 -33.99 -4.49
CA HIS A 77 -11.85 -34.34 -5.16
C HIS A 77 -11.57 -33.34 -6.29
N SER A 78 -10.39 -32.72 -6.24
CA SER A 78 -9.92 -31.83 -7.28
C SER A 78 -9.65 -32.63 -8.57
N PRO A 79 -10.17 -32.20 -9.73
CA PRO A 79 -9.93 -32.92 -11.00
C PRO A 79 -8.46 -32.84 -11.46
N VAL A 80 -7.66 -31.94 -10.88
CA VAL A 80 -6.26 -31.74 -11.25
C VAL A 80 -5.32 -32.47 -10.30
N THR A 81 -5.51 -32.30 -8.99
CA THR A 81 -4.61 -32.87 -7.97
C THR A 81 -5.09 -34.22 -7.44
N ASN A 82 -6.34 -34.62 -7.72
CA ASN A 82 -7.06 -35.74 -7.09
C ASN A 82 -7.12 -35.70 -5.55
N LYS A 83 -6.63 -34.63 -4.92
CA LYS A 83 -6.70 -34.40 -3.48
C LYS A 83 -8.09 -33.93 -3.09
N LEU A 84 -8.51 -34.28 -1.88
CA LEU A 84 -9.75 -33.79 -1.29
C LEU A 84 -9.54 -32.33 -0.88
N GLU A 85 -10.12 -31.41 -1.63
CA GLU A 85 -9.97 -29.96 -1.43
C GLU A 85 -11.35 -29.31 -1.23
N PRO A 86 -11.45 -28.24 -0.41
CA PRO A 86 -12.68 -27.47 -0.33
C PRO A 86 -13.00 -26.84 -1.70
N HIS A 87 -14.27 -26.86 -2.09
CA HIS A 87 -14.76 -26.26 -3.32
C HIS A 87 -15.95 -25.34 -3.05
N TYR A 88 -15.88 -24.12 -3.59
CA TYR A 88 -16.95 -23.11 -3.51
C TYR A 88 -17.45 -22.74 -4.90
N PRO A 89 -18.76 -22.82 -5.18
CA PRO A 89 -19.29 -22.57 -6.51
C PRO A 89 -19.20 -21.09 -6.92
N SER A 90 -18.65 -20.83 -8.10
CA SER A 90 -18.39 -19.48 -8.62
C SER A 90 -19.65 -18.63 -8.80
N TRP A 91 -20.80 -19.25 -9.13
CA TRP A 91 -22.06 -18.52 -9.32
C TRP A 91 -22.57 -17.88 -8.01
N LYS A 92 -22.37 -18.53 -6.86
CA LYS A 92 -22.73 -17.95 -5.55
C LYS A 92 -21.89 -16.72 -5.25
N ARG A 93 -20.59 -16.78 -5.57
CA ARG A 93 -19.68 -15.63 -5.46
C ARG A 93 -20.11 -14.49 -6.38
N LEU A 94 -20.50 -14.80 -7.62
CA LEU A 94 -20.96 -13.79 -8.58
C LEU A 94 -22.21 -13.07 -8.09
N LEU A 95 -23.22 -13.81 -7.58
CA LEU A 95 -24.43 -13.21 -7.01
C LEU A 95 -24.11 -12.31 -5.83
N PHE A 96 -23.27 -12.77 -4.89
CA PHE A 96 -22.85 -11.94 -3.75
C PHE A 96 -22.14 -10.66 -4.22
N ARG A 97 -21.25 -10.78 -5.21
CA ARG A 97 -20.54 -9.62 -5.77
C ARG A 97 -21.50 -8.62 -6.43
N LEU A 98 -22.47 -9.10 -7.22
CA LEU A 98 -23.41 -8.26 -7.95
C LEU A 98 -24.42 -7.57 -7.03
N PHE A 99 -24.98 -8.29 -6.05
CA PHE A 99 -26.08 -7.78 -5.23
C PHE A 99 -25.65 -7.18 -3.89
N VAL A 100 -24.43 -7.47 -3.41
CA VAL A 100 -23.95 -6.94 -2.12
C VAL A 100 -22.72 -6.06 -2.34
N THR A 101 -21.66 -6.60 -2.93
CA THR A 101 -20.38 -5.88 -3.04
C THR A 101 -20.49 -4.62 -3.90
N ILE A 102 -20.94 -4.74 -5.15
CA ILE A 102 -21.00 -3.60 -6.09
C ILE A 102 -21.91 -2.49 -5.54
N PRO A 103 -23.14 -2.77 -5.06
CA PRO A 103 -23.99 -1.75 -4.44
C PRO A 103 -23.34 -1.07 -3.24
N MET A 104 -22.67 -1.81 -2.35
CA MET A 104 -21.97 -1.22 -1.20
C MET A 104 -20.82 -0.29 -1.61
N ILE A 105 -20.06 -0.65 -2.64
CA ILE A 105 -19.03 0.22 -3.21
C ILE A 105 -19.67 1.48 -3.78
N MET A 106 -20.75 1.35 -4.56
CA MET A 106 -21.46 2.49 -5.16
C MET A 106 -22.04 3.42 -4.09
N ILE A 107 -22.64 2.87 -3.03
CA ILE A 107 -23.15 3.66 -1.88
C ILE A 107 -22.00 4.44 -1.23
N ASN A 108 -20.85 3.81 -1.02
CA ASN A 108 -19.68 4.49 -0.45
C ASN A 108 -19.17 5.62 -1.37
N ILE A 109 -19.05 5.36 -2.66
CA ILE A 109 -18.62 6.36 -3.67
C ILE A 109 -19.57 7.57 -3.65
N ILE A 110 -20.88 7.32 -3.66
CA ILE A 110 -21.91 8.39 -3.62
C ILE A 110 -21.82 9.15 -2.30
N LEU A 111 -21.74 8.44 -1.17
CA LEU A 111 -21.66 9.06 0.16
C LEU A 111 -20.46 9.99 0.28
N VAL A 112 -19.26 9.52 -0.09
CA VAL A 112 -18.02 10.32 -0.03
C VAL A 112 -18.11 11.51 -0.98
N SER A 113 -18.62 11.30 -2.20
CA SER A 113 -18.82 12.39 -3.16
C SER A 113 -19.77 13.47 -2.61
N CYS A 114 -20.90 13.08 -2.04
CA CYS A 114 -21.86 13.98 -1.40
C CYS A 114 -21.24 14.75 -0.22
N LEU A 115 -20.46 14.08 0.64
CA LEU A 115 -19.76 14.72 1.75
C LEU A 115 -18.77 15.78 1.27
N ILE A 116 -17.98 15.47 0.23
CA ILE A 116 -17.04 16.43 -0.36
C ILE A 116 -17.80 17.64 -0.93
N LEU A 117 -18.90 17.41 -1.67
CA LEU A 117 -19.72 18.51 -2.20
C LEU A 117 -20.31 19.38 -1.10
N LEU A 118 -20.88 18.77 -0.06
CA LEU A 118 -21.45 19.48 1.09
C LEU A 118 -20.41 20.42 1.72
N ILE A 119 -19.19 19.94 1.88
CA ILE A 119 -18.10 20.71 2.47
C ILE A 119 -17.64 21.84 1.54
N ILE A 120 -17.51 21.60 0.24
CA ILE A 120 -17.18 22.68 -0.71
C ILE A 120 -18.25 23.79 -0.68
N ARG A 121 -19.53 23.41 -0.57
CA ARG A 121 -20.65 24.36 -0.42
C ARG A 121 -20.61 25.08 0.93
N PHE A 122 -20.30 24.37 2.00
CA PHE A 122 -20.15 24.94 3.33
C PHE A 122 -18.99 25.94 3.39
N GLN A 123 -17.83 25.61 2.83
CA GLN A 123 -16.69 26.52 2.71
C GLN A 123 -17.08 27.78 1.91
N SER A 124 -17.77 27.60 0.79
CA SER A 124 -18.24 28.74 -0.02
C SER A 124 -19.24 29.62 0.73
N TRP A 125 -20.03 29.04 1.64
CA TRP A 125 -20.94 29.79 2.51
C TRP A 125 -20.16 30.58 3.58
N ILE A 126 -19.17 29.97 4.24
CA ILE A 126 -18.29 30.68 5.20
C ILE A 126 -17.58 31.84 4.51
N ASP A 127 -17.00 31.62 3.34
CA ASP A 127 -16.31 32.65 2.56
C ASP A 127 -17.22 33.86 2.27
N ARG A 128 -18.51 33.61 2.01
CA ARG A 128 -19.50 34.68 1.80
C ARG A 128 -19.81 35.44 3.09
N GLN A 129 -19.98 34.74 4.21
CA GLN A 129 -20.29 35.39 5.48
C GLN A 129 -19.12 36.20 6.03
N LEU A 130 -17.89 35.75 5.81
CA LEU A 130 -16.69 36.52 6.13
C LEU A 130 -16.60 37.80 5.30
N LYS A 131 -16.95 37.74 4.00
CA LYS A 131 -17.00 38.92 3.13
C LYS A 131 -18.12 39.89 3.50
N ALA A 132 -19.25 39.38 3.97
CA ALA A 132 -20.39 40.18 4.41
C ALA A 132 -20.17 40.84 5.79
N GLY A 133 -19.05 40.58 6.47
CA GLY A 133 -18.72 41.15 7.78
C GLY A 133 -19.57 40.62 8.94
N GLN A 134 -20.39 39.60 8.73
CA GLN A 134 -21.29 39.04 9.75
C GLN A 134 -20.56 38.12 10.75
N LEU A 135 -19.48 37.48 10.32
CA LEU A 135 -18.66 36.63 11.19
C LEU A 135 -17.42 37.42 11.65
N PRO A 136 -17.09 37.45 12.96
CA PRO A 136 -15.87 38.10 13.42
C PRO A 136 -14.68 37.46 12.73
N ARG A 137 -13.81 38.31 12.17
CA ARG A 137 -12.53 37.94 11.60
C ARG A 137 -11.54 37.62 12.74
N LEU A 138 -11.86 36.63 13.57
CA LEU A 138 -10.87 35.87 14.37
C LEU A 138 -9.91 35.03 13.46
N MET A 139 -9.76 35.51 12.21
CA MET A 139 -8.62 35.63 11.29
C MET A 139 -7.89 34.41 10.76
N SER A 140 -8.17 33.19 11.21
CA SER A 140 -7.65 31.99 10.54
C SER A 140 -8.45 30.75 10.84
N LEU A 141 -8.93 30.62 12.07
CA LEU A 141 -9.57 29.38 12.54
C LEU A 141 -10.89 29.09 11.82
N THR A 142 -11.71 30.11 11.54
CA THR A 142 -13.00 29.96 10.85
C THR A 142 -12.86 29.56 9.38
N GLU A 143 -11.78 29.99 8.70
CA GLU A 143 -11.44 29.57 7.33
C GLU A 143 -10.81 28.17 7.27
N LEU A 144 -10.17 27.75 8.37
CA LEU A 144 -9.50 26.46 8.49
C LEU A 144 -10.45 25.33 8.93
N LEU A 145 -11.49 25.67 9.69
CA LEU A 145 -12.43 24.71 10.29
C LEU A 145 -13.04 23.73 9.27
N PRO A 146 -13.60 24.15 8.11
CA PRO A 146 -14.16 23.21 7.13
C PRO A 146 -13.11 22.25 6.57
N LYS A 147 -11.87 22.73 6.40
CA LYS A 147 -10.76 21.96 5.83
C LYS A 147 -10.27 20.89 6.81
N ILE A 148 -10.16 21.23 8.10
CA ILE A 148 -9.83 20.26 9.15
C ILE A 148 -10.95 19.23 9.29
N LEU A 149 -12.21 19.68 9.34
CA LEU A 149 -13.36 18.80 9.50
C LEU A 149 -13.47 17.82 8.32
N LEU A 150 -13.20 18.28 7.10
CA LEU A 150 -13.08 17.43 5.93
C LEU A 150 -12.02 16.35 6.12
N ALA A 151 -10.78 16.75 6.42
CA ALA A 151 -9.66 15.84 6.55
C ALA A 151 -9.93 14.76 7.61
N LEU A 152 -10.53 15.15 8.74
CA LEU A 152 -10.88 14.23 9.83
C LEU A 152 -11.99 13.26 9.41
N VAL A 153 -13.06 13.76 8.81
CA VAL A 153 -14.20 12.95 8.36
C VAL A 153 -13.77 11.97 7.26
N THR A 154 -13.07 12.44 6.22
CA THR A 154 -12.63 11.57 5.12
C THR A 154 -11.64 10.50 5.57
N THR A 155 -10.75 10.83 6.52
CA THR A 155 -9.82 9.85 7.11
C THR A 155 -10.60 8.78 7.88
N ALA A 156 -11.52 9.19 8.75
CA ALA A 156 -12.34 8.27 9.53
C ALA A 156 -13.20 7.35 8.63
N PHE A 157 -13.86 7.91 7.60
CA PHE A 157 -14.65 7.12 6.65
C PHE A 157 -13.79 6.17 5.82
N SER A 158 -12.59 6.57 5.43
CA SER A 158 -11.66 5.71 4.69
C SER A 158 -11.26 4.50 5.54
N ASP A 159 -10.97 4.70 6.83
CA ASP A 159 -10.62 3.60 7.75
C ASP A 159 -11.79 2.65 8.00
N ILE A 160 -13.01 3.18 8.12
CA ILE A 160 -14.24 2.37 8.22
C ILE A 160 -14.42 1.56 6.93
N TYR A 161 -14.27 2.18 5.77
CA TYR A 161 -14.42 1.52 4.48
C TYR A 161 -13.36 0.44 4.25
N LYS A 162 -12.11 0.65 4.71
CA LYS A 162 -11.09 -0.41 4.73
C LYS A 162 -11.54 -1.64 5.49
N ARG A 163 -12.24 -1.48 6.63
CA ARG A 163 -12.82 -2.61 7.39
C ARG A 163 -13.96 -3.28 6.63
N VAL A 164 -14.83 -2.50 5.99
CA VAL A 164 -15.93 -3.01 5.16
C VAL A 164 -15.39 -3.81 3.97
N CYS A 165 -14.37 -3.32 3.27
CA CYS A 165 -13.75 -4.02 2.14
C CYS A 165 -13.11 -5.34 2.53
N ARG A 166 -12.41 -5.38 3.67
CA ARG A 166 -11.88 -6.64 4.23
C ARG A 166 -13.01 -7.62 4.52
N TRP A 167 -14.07 -7.17 5.18
CA TRP A 167 -15.23 -8.01 5.47
C TRP A 167 -15.92 -8.53 4.19
N LEU A 168 -16.12 -7.67 3.18
CA LEU A 168 -16.72 -8.04 1.89
C LEU A 168 -15.88 -9.08 1.17
N THR A 169 -14.56 -8.87 1.11
CA THR A 169 -13.64 -9.75 0.37
C THR A 169 -13.50 -11.11 1.06
N GLU A 170 -13.51 -11.15 2.40
CA GLU A 170 -13.58 -12.41 3.14
C GLU A 170 -14.88 -13.18 2.87
N ARG A 171 -16.01 -12.47 2.75
CA ARG A 171 -17.32 -13.09 2.44
C ARG A 171 -17.42 -13.57 0.98
N GLU A 172 -16.74 -12.92 0.04
CA GLU A 172 -16.60 -13.39 -1.35
C GLU A 172 -15.83 -14.71 -1.47
N ASN A 173 -15.05 -15.07 -0.44
CA ASN A 173 -14.44 -16.38 -0.24
C ASN A 173 -13.62 -16.85 -1.45
N TYR A 174 -12.49 -16.18 -1.70
CA TYR A 174 -11.53 -16.54 -2.76
C TYR A 174 -10.63 -17.71 -2.34
N ARG A 175 -10.29 -18.56 -3.32
CA ARG A 175 -9.48 -19.77 -3.14
C ARG A 175 -8.00 -19.44 -2.89
N GLU A 176 -7.47 -18.53 -3.68
CA GLU A 176 -6.04 -18.15 -3.69
C GLU A 176 -5.86 -16.80 -2.98
N GLN A 177 -4.76 -16.67 -2.22
CA GLN A 177 -4.42 -15.44 -1.50
C GLN A 177 -4.22 -14.27 -2.47
N ARG A 178 -3.56 -14.51 -3.61
CA ARG A 178 -3.32 -13.48 -4.62
C ARG A 178 -4.60 -12.90 -5.19
N VAL A 179 -5.57 -13.75 -5.55
CA VAL A 179 -6.86 -13.30 -6.09
C VAL A 179 -7.67 -12.59 -5.03
N HIS A 180 -7.61 -13.06 -3.77
CA HIS A 180 -8.21 -12.35 -2.64
C HIS A 180 -7.67 -10.92 -2.53
N ASP A 181 -6.35 -10.78 -2.54
CA ASP A 181 -5.69 -9.49 -2.36
C ASP A 181 -5.91 -8.56 -3.56
N ASP A 182 -5.84 -9.08 -4.79
CA ASP A 182 -6.18 -8.35 -6.01
C ASP A 182 -7.60 -7.75 -5.95
N GLN A 183 -8.57 -8.55 -5.50
CA GLN A 183 -9.97 -8.10 -5.37
C GLN A 183 -10.17 -7.15 -4.20
N MET A 184 -9.35 -7.23 -3.14
CA MET A 184 -9.35 -6.25 -2.06
C MET A 184 -8.80 -4.91 -2.54
N ILE A 185 -7.65 -4.93 -3.22
CA ILE A 185 -6.97 -3.76 -3.81
C ILE A 185 -7.93 -3.00 -4.72
N ALA A 186 -8.64 -3.68 -5.62
CA ALA A 186 -9.59 -3.05 -6.54
C ALA A 186 -10.72 -2.29 -5.81
N LYS A 187 -11.28 -2.87 -4.73
CA LYS A 187 -12.36 -2.24 -3.94
C LYS A 187 -11.88 -1.02 -3.16
N LEU A 188 -10.70 -1.12 -2.57
CA LEU A 188 -10.09 -0.03 -1.81
C LEU A 188 -9.70 1.13 -2.73
N PHE A 189 -9.09 0.81 -3.88
CA PHE A 189 -8.70 1.79 -4.89
C PHE A 189 -9.89 2.61 -5.39
N ALA A 190 -11.05 1.98 -5.64
CA ALA A 190 -12.25 2.68 -6.10
C ALA A 190 -12.68 3.83 -5.16
N CYS A 191 -12.63 3.62 -3.83
CA CYS A 191 -12.91 4.67 -2.86
C CYS A 191 -11.78 5.71 -2.81
N SER A 192 -10.52 5.26 -2.82
CA SER A 192 -9.38 6.16 -2.82
C SER A 192 -9.37 7.11 -4.01
N CYS A 193 -9.78 6.66 -5.20
CA CYS A 193 -9.95 7.51 -6.38
C CYS A 193 -10.91 8.68 -6.14
N VAL A 194 -12.06 8.42 -5.53
CA VAL A 194 -13.05 9.46 -5.24
C VAL A 194 -12.45 10.45 -4.24
N ASN A 195 -11.85 9.95 -3.16
CA ASN A 195 -11.25 10.80 -2.14
C ASN A 195 -10.14 11.70 -2.70
N SER A 196 -9.33 11.20 -3.62
CA SER A 196 -8.20 11.93 -4.21
C SER A 196 -8.60 12.87 -5.33
N TYR A 197 -9.46 12.44 -6.26
CA TYR A 197 -9.69 13.18 -7.51
C TYR A 197 -11.02 13.93 -7.56
N PHE A 198 -12.03 13.54 -6.77
CA PHE A 198 -13.38 14.08 -6.94
C PHE A 198 -13.43 15.60 -6.74
N SER A 199 -12.77 16.12 -5.70
CA SER A 199 -12.75 17.57 -5.43
C SER A 199 -12.05 18.36 -6.55
N VAL A 200 -10.95 17.82 -7.07
CA VAL A 200 -10.13 18.40 -8.13
C VAL A 200 -10.92 18.41 -9.45
N PHE A 201 -11.53 17.28 -9.81
CA PHE A 201 -12.43 17.16 -10.97
C PHE A 201 -13.65 18.06 -10.83
N TYR A 202 -14.24 18.19 -9.64
CA TYR A 202 -15.36 19.09 -9.43
C TYR A 202 -14.99 20.55 -9.75
N ILE A 203 -13.81 21.00 -9.31
CA ILE A 203 -13.34 22.36 -9.60
C ILE A 203 -13.03 22.54 -11.09
N ALA A 204 -12.37 21.56 -11.69
CA ALA A 204 -12.00 21.60 -13.10
C ALA A 204 -13.23 21.61 -14.02
N PHE A 205 -14.19 20.71 -13.79
CA PHE A 205 -15.35 20.51 -14.66
C PHE A 205 -16.51 21.46 -14.40
N PHE A 206 -16.77 21.87 -13.16
CA PHE A 206 -17.98 22.67 -12.84
C PHE A 206 -17.67 24.12 -12.45
N THR A 207 -16.49 24.39 -11.91
CA THR A 207 -16.15 25.74 -11.44
C THR A 207 -15.30 26.52 -12.44
N HIS A 208 -14.57 25.83 -13.34
CA HIS A 208 -13.69 26.41 -14.36
C HIS A 208 -12.66 27.42 -13.81
N LYS A 209 -12.24 27.28 -12.54
CA LYS A 209 -11.28 28.17 -11.87
C LYS A 209 -9.89 27.52 -11.82
N TYR A 210 -9.15 27.60 -12.93
CA TYR A 210 -7.83 26.97 -13.07
C TYR A 210 -6.80 27.43 -12.03
N ILE A 211 -6.80 28.71 -11.67
CA ILE A 211 -5.90 29.23 -10.61
C ILE A 211 -6.17 28.53 -9.27
N ARG A 212 -7.45 28.38 -8.90
CA ARG A 212 -7.86 27.68 -7.67
C ARG A 212 -7.46 26.21 -7.71
N LEU A 213 -7.60 25.58 -8.88
CA LEU A 213 -7.18 24.19 -9.10
C LEU A 213 -5.67 24.03 -8.86
N SER A 214 -4.84 24.89 -9.46
CA SER A 214 -3.38 24.85 -9.28
C SER A 214 -2.97 25.04 -7.82
N HIS A 215 -3.55 26.02 -7.11
CA HIS A 215 -3.29 26.19 -5.67
C HIS A 215 -3.65 24.95 -4.86
N GLN A 216 -4.78 24.31 -5.18
CA GLN A 216 -5.18 23.08 -4.49
C GLN A 216 -4.21 21.94 -4.79
N LEU A 217 -3.77 21.77 -6.03
CA LEU A 217 -2.81 20.72 -6.39
C LEU A 217 -1.47 20.92 -5.71
N VAL A 218 -0.92 22.15 -5.73
CA VAL A 218 0.30 22.49 -4.98
C VAL A 218 0.11 22.17 -3.50
N THR A 219 -1.05 22.56 -2.92
CA THR A 219 -1.36 22.24 -1.51
C THR A 219 -1.38 20.73 -1.27
N ILE A 220 -2.00 19.95 -2.16
CA ILE A 220 -2.05 18.48 -2.04
C ILE A 220 -0.63 17.90 -2.10
N PHE A 221 0.20 18.29 -3.07
CA PHE A 221 1.57 17.78 -3.19
C PHE A 221 2.43 18.14 -1.97
N VAL A 222 2.39 19.40 -1.52
CA VAL A 222 3.16 19.86 -0.35
C VAL A 222 2.67 19.21 0.94
N MET A 223 1.35 19.17 1.16
CA MET A 223 0.78 18.57 2.36
C MET A 223 1.00 17.06 2.39
N LYS A 224 0.94 16.38 1.23
CA LYS A 224 1.23 14.96 1.13
C LYS A 224 2.68 14.67 1.51
N GLN A 225 3.64 15.46 1.01
CA GLN A 225 5.04 15.28 1.40
C GLN A 225 5.27 15.53 2.89
N PHE A 226 4.73 16.62 3.43
CA PHE A 226 4.98 16.98 4.82
C PHE A 226 4.27 16.03 5.79
N TRP A 227 2.95 15.86 5.61
CA TRP A 227 2.13 15.06 6.50
C TRP A 227 2.30 13.56 6.29
N GLY A 228 2.53 13.12 5.05
CA GLY A 228 2.86 11.73 4.71
C GLY A 228 4.13 11.29 5.42
N ASN A 229 5.24 12.01 5.24
CA ASN A 229 6.51 11.69 5.90
C ASN A 229 6.39 11.68 7.43
N ILE A 230 5.62 12.61 8.02
CA ILE A 230 5.37 12.63 9.46
C ILE A 230 4.64 11.35 9.90
N LYS A 231 3.56 10.98 9.22
CA LYS A 231 2.74 9.83 9.59
C LYS A 231 3.45 8.51 9.34
N GLU A 232 4.25 8.42 8.30
CA GLU A 232 4.85 7.16 7.84
C GLU A 232 6.21 6.85 8.44
N ALA A 233 7.02 7.89 8.70
CA ALA A 233 8.36 7.71 9.27
C ALA A 233 8.45 8.24 10.70
N ILE A 234 8.12 9.53 10.91
CA ILE A 234 8.46 10.23 12.16
C ILE A 234 7.61 9.72 13.34
N VAL A 235 6.29 9.71 13.21
CA VAL A 235 5.36 9.26 14.25
C VAL A 235 5.65 7.82 14.68
N PRO A 236 5.72 6.83 13.76
CA PRO A 236 5.97 5.46 14.17
C PRO A 236 7.39 5.25 14.70
N TYR A 237 8.39 6.00 14.22
CA TYR A 237 9.74 5.99 14.80
C TYR A 237 9.77 6.50 16.24
N ILE A 238 9.12 7.62 16.53
CA ILE A 238 9.03 8.18 17.89
C ILE A 238 8.31 7.18 18.81
N ILE A 239 7.19 6.61 18.37
CA ILE A 239 6.44 5.62 19.16
C ILE A 239 7.28 4.36 19.42
N SER A 240 7.96 3.84 18.40
CA SER A 240 8.81 2.65 18.51
C SER A 240 9.97 2.88 19.48
N ASN A 241 10.67 4.01 19.35
CA ASN A 241 11.77 4.36 20.25
C ASN A 241 11.31 4.64 21.69
N ALA A 242 10.14 5.25 21.88
CA ALA A 242 9.57 5.46 23.19
C ALA A 242 9.25 4.12 23.88
N ARG A 243 8.64 3.17 23.15
CA ARG A 243 8.38 1.80 23.64
C ARG A 243 9.67 1.07 23.98
N LEU A 244 10.67 1.12 23.10
CA LEU A 244 11.97 0.50 23.32
C LEU A 244 12.68 1.10 24.55
N SER A 245 12.61 2.42 24.73
CA SER A 245 13.19 3.09 25.89
C SER A 245 12.55 2.63 27.20
N VAL A 246 11.22 2.45 27.21
CA VAL A 246 10.49 1.90 28.36
C VAL A 246 10.94 0.46 28.65
N LEU A 247 11.07 -0.39 27.63
CA LEU A 247 11.54 -1.77 27.80
C LEU A 247 12.97 -1.83 28.34
N ILE A 248 13.87 -0.99 27.82
CA ILE A 248 15.26 -0.89 28.30
C ILE A 248 15.28 -0.45 29.76
N GLN A 249 14.45 0.51 30.16
CA GLN A 249 14.33 0.94 31.56
C GLN A 249 13.82 -0.20 32.46
N MET A 250 12.81 -0.95 32.01
CA MET A 250 12.29 -2.11 32.75
C MET A 250 13.37 -3.18 32.93
N SER A 251 14.09 -3.54 31.86
CA SER A 251 15.23 -4.48 31.91
C SER A 251 16.34 -4.00 32.85
N LYS A 252 16.68 -2.70 32.84
CA LYS A 252 17.68 -2.13 33.78
C LYS A 252 17.21 -2.22 35.24
N LYS A 253 15.93 -1.92 35.51
CA LYS A 253 15.34 -2.01 36.85
C LYS A 253 15.27 -3.45 37.35
N GLU A 254 15.03 -4.40 36.47
CA GLU A 254 15.04 -5.83 36.79
C GLU A 254 16.46 -6.35 37.05
N ARG A 255 17.45 -5.90 36.28
CA ARG A 255 18.88 -6.15 36.56
C ARG A 255 19.30 -5.68 37.94
N ALA A 256 18.92 -4.47 38.32
CA ALA A 256 19.23 -3.93 39.64
C ALA A 256 18.63 -4.80 40.77
N ARG A 257 17.35 -5.19 40.63
CA ARG A 257 16.67 -6.09 41.59
C ARG A 257 17.31 -7.46 41.66
N TYR A 258 17.78 -8.01 40.55
CA TYR A 258 18.45 -9.32 40.53
C TYR A 258 19.84 -9.25 41.19
N ALA A 259 20.60 -8.19 40.93
CA ALA A 259 21.90 -7.97 41.59
C ALA A 259 21.75 -7.87 43.11
N GLU A 260 20.78 -7.09 43.58
CA GLU A 260 20.47 -6.95 45.02
C GLU A 260 20.11 -8.29 45.66
N ARG A 261 19.22 -9.08 45.03
CA ARG A 261 18.87 -10.44 45.52
C ARG A 261 20.06 -11.39 45.54
N LYS A 262 20.95 -11.29 44.55
CA LYS A 262 22.15 -12.12 44.48
C LYS A 262 23.12 -11.80 45.61
N ASP A 263 23.32 -10.51 45.92
CA ASP A 263 24.17 -10.08 47.02
C ASP A 263 23.57 -10.48 48.37
N LEU A 264 22.25 -10.32 48.54
CA LEU A 264 21.54 -10.78 49.75
C LEU A 264 21.67 -12.29 49.95
N ASN A 265 21.47 -13.09 48.90
CA ASN A 265 21.63 -14.55 48.97
C ASN A 265 23.07 -14.96 49.29
N LYS A 266 24.06 -14.23 48.79
CA LYS A 266 25.48 -14.47 49.11
C LYS A 266 25.76 -14.18 50.58
N GLU A 267 25.19 -13.12 51.12
CA GLU A 267 25.35 -12.75 52.53
C GLU A 267 24.62 -13.72 53.47
N LEU A 268 23.37 -14.09 53.14
CA LEU A 268 22.63 -15.13 53.87
C LEU A 268 23.41 -16.44 53.93
N LYS A 269 24.03 -16.83 52.82
CA LYS A 269 24.86 -18.04 52.78
C LYS A 269 26.10 -17.94 53.68
N ARG A 270 26.76 -16.77 53.72
CA ARG A 270 27.87 -16.53 54.66
C ARG A 270 27.42 -16.65 56.12
N ILE A 271 26.32 -16.00 56.48
CA ILE A 271 25.77 -16.04 57.85
C ILE A 271 25.45 -17.49 58.24
N LEU A 272 24.86 -18.25 57.31
CA LEU A 272 24.54 -19.65 57.51
C LEU A 272 25.81 -20.51 57.70
N ASP A 273 26.85 -20.29 56.89
CA ASP A 273 28.12 -21.01 57.00
C ASP A 273 28.84 -20.66 58.32
N GLU A 274 28.83 -19.39 58.75
CA GLU A 274 29.33 -18.94 60.05
C GLU A 274 28.56 -19.57 61.21
N TRP A 275 27.23 -19.59 61.15
CA TRP A 275 26.38 -20.24 62.16
C TRP A 275 26.65 -21.74 62.23
N ASN A 276 26.76 -22.43 61.09
CA ASN A 276 27.08 -23.86 61.05
C ASN A 276 28.46 -24.15 61.64
N ASN A 277 29.47 -23.34 61.34
CA ASN A 277 30.81 -23.49 61.92
C ASN A 277 30.82 -23.19 63.42
N SER A 278 30.06 -22.20 63.88
CA SER A 278 29.91 -21.84 65.29
C SER A 278 29.15 -22.91 66.08
N ASN A 279 28.10 -23.49 65.48
CA ASN A 279 27.38 -24.61 66.07
C ASN A 279 28.19 -25.90 66.06
N MET A 280 29.14 -26.09 65.14
CA MET A 280 30.07 -27.22 65.18
C MET A 280 31.02 -27.13 66.38
N THR A 281 31.44 -25.92 66.77
CA THR A 281 32.23 -25.67 67.98
C THR A 281 31.41 -25.77 69.27
N TYR A 282 30.11 -25.44 69.26
CA TYR A 282 29.20 -25.65 70.41
C TYR A 282 28.68 -27.10 70.54
N ALA A 283 28.46 -27.82 69.42
CA ALA A 283 27.99 -29.21 69.39
C ALA A 283 29.09 -30.23 69.74
N ALA A 284 30.36 -29.84 69.74
CA ALA A 284 31.45 -30.66 70.28
C ALA A 284 31.35 -30.90 71.80
N ASN A 285 30.52 -30.13 72.52
CA ASN A 285 30.41 -30.20 73.99
C ASN A 285 29.00 -30.50 74.55
N ARG A 286 28.00 -30.85 73.74
CA ARG A 286 26.72 -31.34 74.27
C ARG A 286 26.00 -32.26 73.28
N THR A 287 26.05 -33.55 73.55
CA THR A 287 25.17 -34.57 72.97
C THR A 287 23.82 -34.48 73.65
N GLU A 288 22.85 -33.86 72.98
CA GLU A 288 21.43 -34.26 72.92
C GLU A 288 20.57 -33.05 72.49
N ASN A 289 19.65 -33.32 71.57
CA ASN A 289 18.60 -32.43 71.04
C ASN A 289 19.03 -31.35 70.02
N HIS A 290 19.70 -31.76 68.94
CA HIS A 290 19.94 -30.90 67.76
C HIS A 290 19.39 -31.48 66.45
N GLU A 291 18.33 -32.30 66.52
CA GLU A 291 17.66 -32.84 65.34
C GLU A 291 16.57 -31.88 64.82
N TYR A 292 15.78 -31.27 65.73
CA TYR A 292 14.70 -30.34 65.38
C TYR A 292 15.18 -29.00 64.78
N THR A 293 16.28 -28.43 65.29
CA THR A 293 16.82 -27.15 64.79
C THR A 293 17.54 -27.32 63.45
N ARG A 294 18.19 -28.47 63.24
CA ARG A 294 18.76 -28.84 61.94
C ARG A 294 17.66 -29.00 60.91
N GLN A 295 16.58 -29.67 61.29
CA GLN A 295 15.43 -29.89 60.42
C GLN A 295 14.71 -28.58 60.07
N ALA A 296 14.55 -27.64 61.01
CA ALA A 296 13.96 -26.33 60.69
C ALA A 296 14.85 -25.49 59.75
N VAL A 297 16.18 -25.56 59.89
CA VAL A 297 17.12 -24.86 59.01
C VAL A 297 17.20 -25.55 57.64
N ASP A 298 17.24 -26.89 57.59
CA ASP A 298 17.15 -27.67 56.36
C ASP A 298 15.81 -27.47 55.68
N ASP A 299 14.68 -27.37 56.39
CA ASP A 299 13.35 -27.09 55.83
C ASP A 299 13.25 -25.65 55.30
N THR A 300 13.94 -24.68 55.92
CA THR A 300 14.04 -23.31 55.40
C THR A 300 14.98 -23.22 54.19
N LEU A 301 15.96 -24.12 54.08
CA LEU A 301 16.89 -24.25 52.94
C LEU A 301 16.36 -25.13 51.80
N THR A 302 15.49 -26.09 52.11
CA THR A 302 14.80 -27.00 51.18
C THR A 302 13.41 -26.52 50.82
N ASP A 303 12.93 -25.40 51.39
CA ASP A 303 11.79 -24.69 50.82
C ASP A 303 12.13 -24.38 49.35
N ASN A 304 11.33 -24.99 48.47
CA ASN A 304 11.64 -25.31 47.08
C ASN A 304 11.75 -24.08 46.16
N THR A 305 11.96 -22.90 46.71
CA THR A 305 12.17 -21.64 45.99
C THR A 305 13.63 -21.44 45.56
N LEU A 306 14.61 -22.11 46.19
CA LEU A 306 16.05 -21.98 45.86
C LEU A 306 16.62 -23.12 44.99
N ASN A 307 15.97 -24.28 44.93
CA ASN A 307 16.45 -25.46 44.19
C ASN A 307 15.79 -25.67 42.80
N ARG A 308 14.98 -24.71 42.32
CA ARG A 308 14.66 -24.62 40.88
C ARG A 308 15.84 -23.99 40.12
N ARG A 309 17.03 -24.58 40.26
CA ARG A 309 18.26 -24.21 39.56
C ARG A 309 18.39 -25.05 38.30
N ASP A 310 17.70 -24.60 37.25
CA ASP A 310 18.19 -24.78 35.87
C ASP A 310 17.86 -23.58 34.97
N SER A 311 17.41 -22.45 35.54
CA SER A 311 17.23 -21.22 34.77
C SER A 311 17.20 -19.97 35.65
N THR A 312 18.15 -19.81 36.58
CA THR A 312 18.45 -18.45 37.08
C THR A 312 19.13 -17.69 35.94
N PRO A 313 18.51 -16.64 35.36
CA PRO A 313 19.09 -15.93 34.23
C PRO A 313 20.47 -15.39 34.63
N SER A 314 21.47 -15.63 33.78
CA SER A 314 22.79 -15.00 33.93
C SER A 314 22.65 -13.48 33.80
N PHE A 315 23.58 -12.72 34.36
CA PHE A 315 23.57 -11.26 34.29
C PHE A 315 23.52 -10.73 32.83
N GLU A 316 24.11 -11.48 31.88
CA GLU A 316 24.04 -11.22 30.45
C GLU A 316 22.65 -11.47 29.84
N THR A 317 21.92 -12.51 30.27
CA THR A 317 20.54 -12.80 29.80
C THR A 317 19.49 -11.80 30.29
N LEU A 318 19.85 -10.85 31.16
CA LEU A 318 18.96 -9.75 31.59
C LEU A 318 19.08 -8.50 30.70
N SER A 319 20.00 -8.51 29.72
CA SER A 319 20.01 -7.53 28.64
C SER A 319 19.01 -7.95 27.56
N LEU A 320 18.24 -6.98 27.03
CA LEU A 320 17.24 -7.26 26.00
C LEU A 320 17.92 -7.90 24.79
N SER A 321 17.49 -9.11 24.43
CA SER A 321 17.93 -9.79 23.23
C SER A 321 17.40 -9.08 21.99
N GLN A 322 18.12 -9.20 20.87
CA GLN A 322 17.68 -8.68 19.58
C GLN A 322 16.26 -9.16 19.23
N ALA A 323 15.93 -10.42 19.53
CA ALA A 323 14.59 -10.97 19.28
C ALA A 323 13.50 -10.30 20.13
N GLU A 324 13.81 -9.89 21.36
CA GLU A 324 12.86 -9.18 22.23
C GLU A 324 12.63 -7.74 21.75
N ILE A 325 13.71 -7.10 21.27
CA ILE A 325 13.66 -5.78 20.63
C ILE A 325 12.78 -5.84 19.37
N GLU A 326 13.04 -6.79 18.47
CA GLU A 326 12.26 -6.97 17.24
C GLU A 326 10.80 -7.32 17.53
N CYS A 327 10.53 -8.18 18.52
CA CYS A 327 9.17 -8.52 18.92
C CYS A 327 8.36 -7.29 19.38
N SER A 328 9.03 -6.29 19.97
CA SER A 328 8.39 -5.03 20.39
C SER A 328 8.03 -4.09 19.24
N GLN A 329 8.64 -4.26 18.07
CA GLN A 329 8.36 -3.46 16.88
C GLN A 329 6.98 -3.83 16.30
N PRO A 330 6.28 -2.90 15.63
CA PRO A 330 5.08 -3.23 14.88
C PRO A 330 5.37 -4.20 13.73
N LYS A 331 4.40 -5.07 13.42
CA LYS A 331 4.44 -5.87 12.20
C LYS A 331 4.21 -4.97 10.99
N TRP A 332 4.98 -5.21 9.92
CA TRP A 332 4.79 -4.52 8.65
C TRP A 332 3.35 -4.73 8.14
N PRO A 333 2.60 -3.66 7.81
CA PRO A 333 1.28 -3.77 7.19
C PRO A 333 1.40 -4.35 5.77
N ASP A 334 0.28 -4.59 5.09
CA ASP A 334 0.32 -4.97 3.68
C ASP A 334 0.91 -3.85 2.80
N LEU A 335 1.46 -4.21 1.63
CA LEU A 335 2.03 -3.28 0.63
C LEU A 335 0.97 -2.38 -0.05
N TYR A 336 -0.28 -2.47 0.38
CA TYR A 336 -1.39 -1.78 -0.26
C TYR A 336 -1.22 -0.26 -0.21
N ASP A 337 -0.93 0.29 0.97
CA ASP A 337 -0.87 1.74 1.15
C ASP A 337 0.32 2.35 0.39
N ASP A 338 1.48 1.68 0.34
CA ASP A 338 2.66 2.13 -0.41
C ASP A 338 2.39 2.18 -1.93
N TYR A 339 1.80 1.12 -2.49
CA TYR A 339 1.44 1.12 -3.91
C TYR A 339 0.31 2.10 -4.22
N LEU A 340 -0.70 2.17 -3.35
CA LEU A 340 -1.81 3.11 -3.50
C LEU A 340 -1.29 4.53 -3.63
N GLU A 341 -0.32 4.91 -2.78
CA GLU A 341 0.28 6.23 -2.79
C GLU A 341 0.86 6.58 -4.16
N MET A 342 1.67 5.67 -4.71
CA MET A 342 2.36 5.83 -5.98
C MET A 342 1.38 5.83 -7.15
N VAL A 343 0.37 4.97 -7.13
CA VAL A 343 -0.65 4.89 -8.18
C VAL A 343 -1.55 6.12 -8.15
N VAL A 344 -1.92 6.64 -6.97
CA VAL A 344 -2.68 7.88 -6.86
C VAL A 344 -1.88 9.06 -7.42
N GLN A 345 -0.58 9.11 -7.14
CA GLN A 345 0.33 10.12 -7.69
C GLN A 345 0.47 10.03 -9.21
N PHE A 346 0.62 8.82 -9.75
CA PHE A 346 0.58 8.58 -11.19
C PHE A 346 -0.71 9.13 -11.81
N GLY A 347 -1.87 8.92 -11.16
CA GLY A 347 -3.13 9.50 -11.59
C GLY A 347 -3.14 11.02 -11.66
N TYR A 348 -2.56 11.73 -10.68
CA TYR A 348 -2.47 13.20 -10.76
C TYR A 348 -1.66 13.67 -11.97
N ILE A 349 -0.60 12.94 -12.35
CA ILE A 349 0.19 13.26 -13.54
C ILE A 349 -0.65 13.04 -14.80
N ILE A 350 -1.22 11.84 -14.99
CA ILE A 350 -1.88 11.51 -16.25
C ILE A 350 -3.21 12.26 -16.43
N PHE A 351 -3.94 12.54 -15.35
CA PHE A 351 -5.22 13.24 -15.41
C PHE A 351 -5.06 14.75 -15.51
N LEU A 352 -4.04 15.34 -14.88
CA LEU A 352 -4.00 16.79 -14.64
C LEU A 352 -2.75 17.49 -15.16
N SER A 353 -1.77 16.78 -15.74
CA SER A 353 -0.54 17.41 -16.27
C SER A 353 -0.83 18.50 -17.29
N THR A 354 -1.94 18.42 -18.02
CA THR A 354 -2.39 19.41 -19.00
C THR A 354 -2.91 20.69 -18.36
N LEU A 355 -3.49 20.59 -17.15
CA LEU A 355 -3.96 21.72 -16.35
C LEU A 355 -2.88 22.26 -15.40
N PHE A 356 -1.93 21.41 -15.01
CA PHE A 356 -0.84 21.73 -14.10
C PHE A 356 0.46 20.99 -14.49
N PRO A 357 1.25 21.55 -15.44
CA PRO A 357 2.45 20.89 -15.97
C PRO A 357 3.53 20.60 -14.91
N LEU A 358 3.58 21.38 -13.83
CA LEU A 358 4.52 21.17 -12.73
C LEU A 358 4.22 19.92 -11.89
N ALA A 359 3.07 19.25 -12.09
CA ALA A 359 2.72 18.01 -11.39
C ALA A 359 3.82 16.94 -11.48
N ALA A 360 4.43 16.79 -12.66
CA ALA A 360 5.50 15.81 -12.89
C ALA A 360 6.77 16.17 -12.11
N PHE A 361 7.12 17.46 -12.02
CA PHE A 361 8.27 17.93 -11.25
C PHE A 361 8.10 17.67 -9.75
N PHE A 362 6.95 18.04 -9.17
CA PHE A 362 6.65 17.76 -7.77
C PHE A 362 6.61 16.26 -7.48
N SER A 363 6.09 15.47 -8.42
CA SER A 363 6.07 14.01 -8.32
C SER A 363 7.47 13.40 -8.32
N LEU A 364 8.39 13.94 -9.14
CA LEU A 364 9.78 13.47 -9.16
C LEU A 364 10.48 13.75 -7.83
N LEU A 365 10.31 14.96 -7.28
CA LEU A 365 10.86 15.32 -5.97
C LEU A 365 10.30 14.41 -4.87
N ASN A 366 8.98 14.14 -4.91
CA ASN A 366 8.34 13.21 -3.97
C ASN A 366 8.98 11.83 -4.04
N ASN A 367 9.13 11.27 -5.24
CA ASN A 367 9.69 9.92 -5.41
C ASN A 367 11.15 9.80 -4.94
N ILE A 368 11.96 10.85 -5.07
CA ILE A 368 13.35 10.84 -4.58
C ILE A 368 13.39 10.74 -3.06
N LEU A 369 12.49 11.47 -2.37
CA LEU A 369 12.33 11.38 -0.93
C LEU A 369 11.70 10.04 -0.52
N GLU A 370 10.72 9.57 -1.28
CA GLU A 370 9.95 8.36 -0.97
C GLU A 370 10.82 7.10 -0.92
N ILE A 371 11.76 6.97 -1.86
CA ILE A 371 12.74 5.88 -1.86
C ILE A 371 13.52 5.82 -0.54
N ARG A 372 13.79 6.97 0.09
CA ARG A 372 14.53 7.04 1.36
C ARG A 372 13.64 6.85 2.57
N THR A 373 12.43 7.41 2.58
CA THR A 373 11.46 7.25 3.66
C THR A 373 10.98 5.79 3.75
N ASP A 374 10.67 5.14 2.64
CA ASP A 374 10.30 3.73 2.59
C ASP A 374 11.44 2.80 3.06
N ALA A 375 12.68 3.09 2.65
CA ALA A 375 13.83 2.33 3.13
C ALA A 375 14.02 2.49 4.65
N PHE A 376 13.88 3.72 5.17
CA PHE A 376 13.94 3.97 6.61
C PHE A 376 12.82 3.25 7.36
N LYS A 377 11.60 3.28 6.81
CA LYS A 377 10.41 2.61 7.34
C LYS A 377 10.67 1.10 7.50
N LEU A 378 11.21 0.44 6.48
CA LEU A 378 11.52 -1.00 6.53
C LEU A 378 12.70 -1.35 7.46
N CYS A 379 13.72 -0.50 7.55
CA CYS A 379 14.93 -0.80 8.32
C CYS A 379 14.82 -0.48 9.82
N MET A 380 14.07 0.57 10.19
CA MET A 380 14.12 1.13 11.55
C MET A 380 12.80 1.03 12.32
N ILE A 381 11.68 0.79 11.64
CA ILE A 381 10.35 0.92 12.25
C ILE A 381 9.68 -0.44 12.45
N TYR A 382 9.69 -1.29 11.44
CA TYR A 382 8.90 -2.51 11.42
C TYR A 382 9.75 -3.77 11.63
N GLN A 383 9.08 -4.82 12.11
CA GLN A 383 9.60 -6.18 12.07
C GLN A 383 9.92 -6.59 10.64
N ARG A 384 10.99 -7.37 10.44
CA ARG A 384 11.34 -7.93 9.14
C ARG A 384 10.16 -8.73 8.55
N PRO A 385 9.58 -8.30 7.42
CA PRO A 385 8.49 -9.04 6.81
C PRO A 385 8.97 -10.36 6.22
N PHE A 386 8.09 -11.37 6.19
CA PHE A 386 8.37 -12.63 5.52
C PHE A 386 8.42 -12.42 4.00
N SER A 387 9.46 -12.95 3.36
CA SER A 387 9.62 -12.82 1.92
C SER A 387 8.54 -13.61 1.18
N GLN A 388 7.82 -12.94 0.27
CA GLN A 388 6.88 -13.56 -0.64
C GLN A 388 7.45 -13.53 -2.05
N ARG A 389 7.39 -14.67 -2.76
CA ARG A 389 7.81 -14.73 -4.17
C ARG A 389 6.68 -14.19 -5.04
N VAL A 390 6.96 -13.14 -5.78
CA VAL A 390 6.02 -12.53 -6.73
C VAL A 390 6.68 -12.38 -8.09
N LYS A 391 5.87 -12.50 -9.15
CA LYS A 391 6.33 -12.37 -10.54
C LYS A 391 6.05 -10.99 -11.14
N ASP A 392 5.14 -10.23 -10.52
CA ASP A 392 4.67 -8.94 -10.98
C ASP A 392 4.13 -8.12 -9.81
N ILE A 393 3.77 -6.85 -10.08
CA ILE A 393 3.15 -5.92 -9.12
C ILE A 393 1.66 -6.23 -8.85
N GLY A 394 1.13 -7.34 -9.35
CA GLY A 394 -0.25 -7.76 -9.15
C GLY A 394 -1.27 -6.90 -9.88
N HIS A 395 -2.44 -6.75 -9.26
CA HIS A 395 -3.56 -6.00 -9.84
C HIS A 395 -3.27 -4.54 -10.16
N TRP A 396 -2.25 -3.94 -9.52
CA TRP A 396 -1.86 -2.54 -9.74
C TRP A 396 -1.53 -2.23 -11.20
N GLN A 397 -0.94 -3.19 -11.93
CA GLN A 397 -0.70 -3.08 -13.36
C GLN A 397 -1.99 -2.83 -14.14
N LYS A 398 -3.05 -3.60 -13.85
CA LYS A 398 -4.36 -3.46 -14.50
C LYS A 398 -5.04 -2.16 -14.11
N ILE A 399 -4.92 -1.76 -12.85
CA ILE A 399 -5.45 -0.47 -12.36
C ILE A 399 -4.84 0.69 -13.15
N MET A 400 -3.51 0.75 -13.27
CA MET A 400 -2.84 1.82 -14.03
C MET A 400 -3.26 1.82 -15.51
N GLU A 401 -3.52 0.66 -16.11
CA GLU A 401 -4.06 0.58 -17.49
C GLU A 401 -5.46 1.19 -17.61
N TYR A 402 -6.37 0.88 -16.67
CA TYR A 402 -7.68 1.50 -16.63
C TYR A 402 -7.60 3.02 -16.38
N MET A 403 -6.64 3.46 -15.57
CA MET A 403 -6.40 4.88 -15.35
C MET A 403 -5.91 5.58 -16.62
N ILE A 404 -5.06 4.96 -17.46
CA ILE A 404 -4.65 5.54 -18.74
C ILE A 404 -5.85 5.72 -19.68
N VAL A 405 -6.73 4.71 -19.77
CA VAL A 405 -7.98 4.82 -20.56
C VAL A 405 -8.84 5.98 -20.04
N ALA A 406 -9.05 6.06 -18.73
CA ALA A 406 -9.78 7.18 -18.12
C ALA A 406 -9.09 8.53 -18.38
N ALA A 407 -7.76 8.58 -18.43
CA ALA A 407 -7.00 9.80 -18.68
C ALA A 407 -7.19 10.32 -20.10
N VAL A 408 -7.29 9.44 -21.09
CA VAL A 408 -7.64 9.84 -22.47
C VAL A 408 -8.99 10.55 -22.48
N ILE A 409 -10.02 9.94 -21.87
CA ILE A 409 -11.37 10.50 -21.80
C ILE A 409 -11.36 11.86 -21.07
N ILE A 410 -10.76 11.92 -19.89
CA ILE A 410 -10.71 13.14 -19.06
C ILE A 410 -10.00 14.29 -19.77
N ASN A 411 -8.85 14.04 -20.40
CA ASN A 411 -8.11 15.09 -21.11
C ASN A 411 -8.86 15.55 -22.37
N CYS A 412 -9.56 14.65 -23.08
CA CYS A 412 -10.44 15.05 -24.18
C CYS A 412 -11.57 15.98 -23.70
N VAL A 413 -12.23 15.62 -22.59
CA VAL A 413 -13.28 16.45 -21.99
C VAL A 413 -12.73 17.81 -21.55
N PHE A 414 -11.50 17.87 -21.02
CA PHE A 414 -10.84 19.14 -20.71
C PHE A 414 -10.61 20.02 -21.94
N CYS A 415 -10.22 19.45 -23.09
CA CYS A 415 -10.09 20.20 -24.35
C CYS A 415 -11.42 20.88 -24.74
N SER A 416 -12.54 20.15 -24.65
CA SER A 416 -13.86 20.70 -24.99
C SER A 416 -14.30 21.77 -23.99
N ILE A 417 -14.16 21.54 -22.69
CA ILE A 417 -14.54 22.51 -21.65
C ILE A 417 -13.71 23.79 -21.71
N ARG A 418 -12.42 23.70 -22.07
CA ARG A 418 -11.58 24.88 -22.30
C ARG A 418 -11.98 25.66 -23.56
N GLY A 419 -12.83 25.11 -24.42
CA GLY A 419 -13.26 25.72 -25.67
C GLY A 419 -12.17 25.73 -26.75
N VAL A 420 -11.22 24.80 -26.69
CA VAL A 420 -10.12 24.70 -27.68
C VAL A 420 -10.69 24.49 -29.08
N PHE A 421 -11.66 23.57 -29.22
CA PHE A 421 -12.29 23.29 -30.51
C PHE A 421 -13.05 24.49 -31.07
N ARG A 422 -13.74 25.27 -30.22
CA ARG A 422 -14.47 26.48 -30.64
C ARG A 422 -13.56 27.61 -31.07
N ARG A 423 -12.33 27.69 -30.54
CA ARG A 423 -11.35 28.69 -30.98
C ARG A 423 -10.63 28.26 -32.26
N LEU A 424 -10.35 26.97 -32.40
CA LEU A 424 -9.68 26.44 -33.60
C LEU A 424 -10.64 26.35 -34.80
N MET A 425 -11.92 26.04 -34.56
CA MET A 425 -12.97 25.89 -35.56
C MET A 425 -14.24 26.64 -35.10
N PRO A 426 -14.31 27.97 -35.31
CA PRO A 426 -15.41 28.80 -34.78
C PRO A 426 -16.78 28.50 -35.39
N ASP A 427 -16.85 28.01 -36.63
CA ASP A 427 -18.11 27.77 -37.34
C ASP A 427 -18.72 26.37 -37.08
N LEU A 428 -18.13 25.58 -36.17
CA LEU A 428 -18.54 24.20 -35.94
C LEU A 428 -19.82 24.12 -35.07
N PRO A 429 -20.90 23.46 -35.52
CA PRO A 429 -22.09 23.29 -34.69
C PRO A 429 -21.80 22.37 -33.48
N PHE A 430 -22.52 22.58 -32.38
CA PHE A 430 -22.29 21.85 -31.12
C PHE A 430 -22.33 20.32 -31.28
N ALA A 431 -23.22 19.79 -32.11
CA ALA A 431 -23.28 18.35 -32.38
C ALA A 431 -22.00 17.83 -33.07
N ALA A 432 -21.43 18.61 -33.99
CA ALA A 432 -20.18 18.26 -34.64
C ALA A 432 -18.96 18.42 -33.70
N GLU A 433 -19.01 19.35 -32.74
CA GLU A 433 -18.00 19.44 -31.66
C GLU A 433 -17.95 18.16 -30.83
N ILE A 434 -19.10 17.63 -30.40
CA ILE A 434 -19.18 16.36 -29.64
C ILE A 434 -18.71 15.18 -30.50
N PHE A 435 -19.13 15.12 -31.77
CA PHE A 435 -18.69 14.05 -32.66
C PHE A 435 -17.17 14.06 -32.85
N LEU A 436 -16.58 15.25 -33.07
CA LEU A 436 -15.15 15.42 -33.19
C LEU A 436 -14.41 14.99 -31.91
N LEU A 437 -14.94 15.37 -30.73
CA LEU A 437 -14.41 14.95 -29.43
C LEU A 437 -14.32 13.42 -29.32
N VAL A 438 -15.42 12.72 -29.64
CA VAL A 438 -15.49 11.25 -29.61
C VAL A 438 -14.54 10.62 -30.63
N CYS A 439 -14.42 11.20 -31.83
CA CYS A 439 -13.47 10.74 -32.85
C CYS A 439 -12.02 10.87 -32.36
N ILE A 440 -11.65 12.02 -31.79
CA ILE A 440 -10.31 12.25 -31.23
C ILE A 440 -10.04 11.27 -30.09
N GLU A 441 -11.01 11.07 -29.20
CA GLU A 441 -10.90 10.09 -28.11
C GLU A 441 -10.59 8.68 -28.65
N HIS A 442 -11.35 8.20 -29.65
CA HIS A 442 -11.13 6.88 -30.24
C HIS A 442 -9.77 6.78 -30.96
N LEU A 443 -9.32 7.85 -31.63
CA LEU A 443 -8.00 7.89 -32.25
C LEU A 443 -6.88 7.81 -31.20
N LEU A 444 -7.03 8.47 -30.05
CA LEU A 444 -6.06 8.40 -28.96
C LEU A 444 -6.07 7.03 -28.27
N LEU A 445 -7.24 6.42 -28.08
CA LEU A 445 -7.34 5.05 -27.57
C LEU A 445 -6.72 4.03 -28.55
N LEU A 446 -6.95 4.21 -29.85
CA LEU A 446 -6.32 3.42 -30.89
C LEU A 446 -4.79 3.59 -30.87
N LEU A 447 -4.29 4.81 -30.71
CA LEU A 447 -2.87 5.08 -30.55
C LEU A 447 -2.28 4.34 -29.35
N CYS A 448 -2.95 4.38 -28.18
CA CYS A 448 -2.54 3.61 -27.00
C CYS A 448 -2.47 2.11 -27.31
N GLN A 449 -3.49 1.58 -28.00
CA GLN A 449 -3.55 0.17 -28.37
C GLN A 449 -2.45 -0.23 -29.37
N ILE A 450 -2.13 0.64 -30.33
CA ILE A 450 -1.02 0.45 -31.27
C ILE A 450 0.29 0.39 -30.50
N ILE A 451 0.59 1.40 -29.66
CA ILE A 451 1.83 1.43 -28.87
C ILE A 451 1.96 0.17 -28.01
N ARG A 452 0.86 -0.27 -27.38
CA ARG A 452 0.81 -1.49 -26.56
C ARG A 452 1.06 -2.77 -27.37
N SER A 453 0.60 -2.83 -28.61
CA SER A 453 0.75 -4.00 -29.46
C SER A 453 2.10 -4.05 -30.18
N SER A 454 2.73 -2.88 -30.39
CA SER A 454 4.02 -2.76 -31.08
C SER A 454 5.22 -3.25 -30.26
N ILE A 455 5.08 -3.32 -28.93
CA ILE A 455 6.17 -3.68 -28.02
C ILE A 455 5.76 -4.90 -27.19
N ASP A 456 6.43 -6.02 -27.41
CA ASP A 456 6.22 -7.22 -26.61
C ASP A 456 6.44 -6.96 -25.12
N SER A 457 5.54 -7.45 -24.29
CA SER A 457 5.64 -7.32 -22.83
C SER A 457 6.78 -8.14 -22.22
N VAL A 458 7.28 -9.14 -22.92
CA VAL A 458 8.40 -10.00 -22.46
C VAL A 458 9.56 -9.83 -23.44
N PRO A 459 10.76 -9.45 -22.97
CA PRO A 459 11.95 -9.37 -23.81
C PRO A 459 12.24 -10.68 -24.56
N TYR A 460 12.69 -10.55 -25.82
CA TYR A 460 12.94 -11.68 -26.72
C TYR A 460 13.89 -12.74 -26.12
N TRP A 461 14.95 -12.30 -25.43
CA TRP A 461 15.90 -13.21 -24.80
C TRP A 461 15.26 -14.07 -23.70
N ILE A 462 14.27 -13.54 -22.96
CA ILE A 462 13.51 -14.30 -21.97
C ILE A 462 12.59 -15.31 -22.65
N GLN A 463 11.96 -14.92 -23.76
CA GLN A 463 11.12 -15.83 -24.55
C GLN A 463 11.92 -17.06 -25.02
N ILE A 464 13.16 -16.86 -25.47
CA ILE A 464 14.08 -17.95 -25.82
C ILE A 464 14.37 -18.83 -24.61
N GLN A 465 14.68 -18.25 -23.45
CA GLN A 465 15.00 -19.03 -22.26
C GLN A 465 13.79 -19.85 -21.78
N LYS A 466 12.61 -19.24 -21.76
CA LYS A 466 11.35 -19.93 -21.44
C LYS A 466 11.10 -21.10 -22.39
N SER A 467 11.23 -20.86 -23.69
CA SER A 467 11.07 -21.90 -24.73
C SER A 467 12.09 -23.05 -24.56
N ARG A 468 13.34 -22.74 -24.22
CA ARG A 468 14.37 -23.74 -23.94
C ARG A 468 14.05 -24.57 -22.69
N MET A 469 13.55 -23.94 -21.63
CA MET A 469 13.14 -24.66 -20.41
C MET A 469 11.93 -25.55 -20.66
N GLU A 470 10.91 -25.06 -21.36
CA GLU A 470 9.74 -25.86 -21.74
C GLU A 470 10.13 -27.06 -22.62
N TYR A 471 11.04 -26.86 -23.59
CA TYR A 471 11.55 -27.95 -24.42
C TYR A 471 12.24 -29.04 -23.57
N ARG A 472 13.14 -28.66 -22.67
CA ARG A 472 13.82 -29.62 -21.77
C ARG A 472 12.83 -30.34 -20.85
N ARG A 473 11.79 -29.65 -20.36
CA ARG A 473 10.74 -30.26 -19.53
C ARG A 473 9.97 -31.34 -20.30
N ARG A 474 9.65 -31.09 -21.57
CA ARG A 474 9.01 -32.08 -22.46
C ARG A 474 9.92 -33.25 -22.75
N GLU A 475 11.19 -33.01 -23.05
CA GLU A 475 12.18 -34.08 -23.29
C GLU A 475 12.36 -34.98 -22.05
N ALA A 476 12.44 -34.37 -20.85
CA ALA A 476 12.53 -35.11 -19.60
C ALA A 476 11.28 -35.96 -19.33
N LEU A 477 10.09 -35.43 -19.62
CA LEU A 477 8.83 -36.17 -19.48
C LEU A 477 8.78 -37.38 -20.43
N GLN A 478 9.18 -37.20 -21.69
CA GLN A 478 9.25 -38.29 -22.67
C GLN A 478 10.19 -39.41 -22.22
N LYS A 479 11.37 -39.06 -21.68
CA LYS A 479 12.31 -40.04 -21.12
C LYS A 479 11.68 -40.81 -19.96
N LEU A 480 11.02 -40.11 -19.03
CA LEU A 480 10.32 -40.74 -17.91
C LEU A 480 9.20 -41.68 -18.35
N GLU A 481 8.44 -41.32 -19.39
CA GLU A 481 7.40 -42.17 -19.96
C GLU A 481 7.98 -43.43 -20.63
N CYS A 482 9.05 -43.28 -21.41
CA CYS A 482 9.75 -44.41 -22.03
C CYS A 482 10.31 -45.37 -20.97
N ASP A 483 10.97 -44.84 -19.93
CA ASP A 483 11.51 -45.62 -18.82
C ASP A 483 10.41 -46.33 -18.01
N ALA A 484 9.23 -45.72 -17.89
CA ALA A 484 8.09 -46.32 -17.22
C ALA A 484 7.48 -47.47 -18.04
N LEU A 485 7.41 -47.33 -19.37
CA LEU A 485 6.96 -48.38 -20.28
C LEU A 485 7.90 -49.59 -20.25
N HIS A 486 9.22 -49.37 -20.38
CA HIS A 486 10.19 -50.45 -20.28
C HIS A 486 10.14 -51.17 -18.93
N ARG A 487 9.98 -50.45 -17.81
CA ARG A 487 9.78 -51.07 -16.49
C ARG A 487 8.52 -51.93 -16.41
N LYS A 488 7.44 -51.54 -17.10
CA LYS A 488 6.19 -52.29 -17.14
C LYS A 488 6.34 -53.56 -17.98
N GLU A 489 7.02 -53.48 -19.12
CA GLU A 489 7.34 -54.63 -19.98
C GLU A 489 8.23 -55.64 -19.24
N SER A 490 9.34 -55.20 -18.63
CA SER A 490 10.21 -56.07 -17.84
C SER A 490 9.47 -56.77 -16.70
N ARG A 491 8.60 -56.06 -15.97
CA ARG A 491 7.76 -56.67 -14.91
C ARG A 491 6.78 -57.71 -15.45
N SER A 492 6.19 -57.48 -16.62
CA SER A 492 5.27 -58.44 -17.23
C SER A 492 5.98 -59.72 -17.68
N HIS A 493 7.22 -59.62 -18.16
CA HIS A 493 8.03 -60.77 -18.51
C HIS A 493 8.41 -61.61 -17.27
N THR A 494 8.79 -60.98 -16.16
CA THR A 494 9.11 -61.69 -14.90
C THR A 494 7.91 -62.30 -14.17
N LEU A 495 6.67 -61.95 -14.54
CA LEU A 495 5.44 -62.52 -13.96
C LEU A 495 4.88 -63.69 -14.78
N ASN A 496 5.36 -63.87 -16.01
CA ASN A 496 4.94 -64.94 -16.93
C ASN A 496 5.93 -66.11 -16.97
N GLU A 497 7.10 -65.97 -16.35
CA GLU A 497 8.02 -67.05 -15.98
C GLU A 497 7.73 -67.47 -14.53
#